data_AF-A0A1A8I6M1-F1
#
_entry.id   AF-A0A1A8I6M1-F1
#
_cell.length_a   1.000
_cell.length_b   1.000
_cell.length_c   1.000
_cell.angle_alpha   90.00
_cell.angle_beta   90.00
_cell.angle_gamma   90.00
#
_symmetry.space_group_name_H-M   'P 1'
#
loop_
_entity.id
_entity.type
_entity.pdbx_description
1 polymer ?
#
loop_
_entity_poly.entity_id
_entity_poly.type
_entity_poly.pdbx_seq_one_letter_code
_entity_poly.pdbx_strand_id
1 'polypeptide(L)'
;MMEIECCAPDIEELEEIRRSGMKNFRNIQVEESNLLSWQGLIVPDNPPYDKGAFRIEIIFPTEYPFKPPKITFKTKIYHPNIDEKGQVCLPVISAENWKPATKTDQDIWKSLSP
;
A
#
# COMPACT_ATOMS: atom_id res chain seq x y z
N MET A 1 -1.20 -31.00 12.54
CA MET A 1 -2.36 -30.39 11.85
C MET A 1 -1.79 -29.15 11.20
N MET A 2 -1.51 -29.20 9.90
CA MET A 2 -1.06 -28.02 9.15
C MET A 2 -2.29 -27.16 8.94
N GLU A 3 -2.52 -26.19 9.81
CA GLU A 3 -3.32 -25.05 9.38
C GLU A 3 -2.52 -24.38 8.28
N ILE A 4 -3.11 -24.37 7.10
CA ILE A 4 -2.64 -23.58 5.97
C ILE A 4 -2.76 -22.14 6.46
N GLU A 5 -1.70 -21.61 7.06
CA GLU A 5 -1.52 -20.17 7.25
C GLU A 5 -1.56 -19.57 5.85
N CYS A 6 -2.75 -19.15 5.46
CA CYS A 6 -2.98 -18.37 4.28
C CYS A 6 -2.05 -17.17 4.40
N CYS A 7 -1.24 -16.93 3.37
CA CYS A 7 -0.18 -15.93 3.28
C CYS A 7 -0.71 -14.48 3.31
N ALA A 8 -1.46 -14.14 4.35
CA ALA A 8 -1.84 -12.77 4.65
C ALA A 8 -0.57 -11.97 4.97
N PRO A 9 -0.54 -10.65 4.70
CA PRO A 9 0.53 -9.81 5.21
C PRO A 9 0.57 -10.00 6.73
N ASP A 10 1.73 -10.42 7.25
CA ASP A 10 1.90 -10.73 8.66
C ASP A 10 1.48 -9.52 9.51
N ILE A 11 0.83 -9.77 10.66
CA ILE A 11 0.54 -8.72 11.66
C ILE A 11 1.84 -7.98 12.04
N GLU A 12 2.97 -8.66 11.94
CA GLU A 12 4.30 -8.08 12.11
C GLU A 12 4.65 -7.03 11.04
N GLU A 13 4.30 -7.22 9.76
CA GLU A 13 4.48 -6.21 8.71
C GLU A 13 3.59 -4.98 8.99
N LEU A 14 2.35 -5.19 9.44
CA LEU A 14 1.44 -4.11 9.84
C LEU A 14 2.01 -3.31 11.02
N GLU A 15 2.47 -3.99 12.06
CA GLU A 15 3.08 -3.34 13.23
C GLU A 15 4.41 -2.66 12.84
N GLU A 16 5.19 -3.22 11.92
CA GLU A 16 6.39 -2.59 11.39
C GLU A 16 6.06 -1.31 10.62
N ILE A 17 4.97 -1.26 9.84
CA ILE A 17 4.52 -0.04 9.15
C ILE A 17 4.00 1.01 10.14
N ARG A 18 3.24 0.59 11.15
CA ARG A 18 2.77 1.48 12.22
C ARG A 18 3.94 2.04 13.03
N ARG A 19 4.95 1.21 13.31
CA ARG A 19 6.15 1.53 14.10
C ARG A 19 7.19 2.33 13.32
N SER A 20 7.41 1.98 12.05
CA SER A 20 8.32 2.71 11.16
C SER A 20 7.84 4.14 10.95
N GLY A 21 6.55 4.38 11.16
CA GLY A 21 5.99 5.71 11.18
C GLY A 21 6.32 6.40 9.88
N MET A 22 5.97 5.76 8.75
CA MET A 22 5.96 6.43 7.46
C MET A 22 5.29 7.78 7.67
N LYS A 23 6.06 8.87 7.72
CA LYS A 23 5.55 10.19 8.16
C LYS A 23 4.33 10.63 7.37
N ASN A 24 4.29 10.13 6.14
CA ASN A 24 3.34 10.42 5.10
C ASN A 24 2.20 9.39 5.03
N PHE A 25 2.19 8.30 5.80
CA PHE A 25 1.09 7.33 5.84
C PHE A 25 0.51 7.24 7.25
N ARG A 26 -0.71 7.73 7.41
CA ARG A 26 -1.40 7.92 8.69
C ARG A 26 -2.75 7.22 8.69
N ASN A 27 -3.34 7.09 9.88
CA ASN A 27 -4.69 6.58 10.06
C ASN A 27 -4.91 5.21 9.39
N ILE A 28 -3.94 4.30 9.56
CA ILE A 28 -4.03 2.94 9.01
C ILE A 28 -5.15 2.20 9.74
N GLN A 29 -6.13 1.75 8.97
CA GLN A 29 -7.28 0.98 9.40
C GLN A 29 -7.20 -0.39 8.73
N VAL A 30 -7.14 -1.44 9.54
CA VAL A 30 -7.20 -2.82 9.07
C VAL A 30 -8.43 -3.44 9.72
N GLU A 31 -9.29 -4.02 8.90
CA GLU A 31 -10.47 -4.74 9.39
C GLU A 31 -10.03 -6.08 9.97
N GLU A 32 -10.42 -6.38 11.22
CA GLU A 32 -10.05 -7.63 11.89
C GLU A 32 -10.59 -8.86 11.15
N SER A 33 -11.75 -8.73 10.50
CA SER A 33 -12.34 -9.78 9.67
C SER A 33 -11.71 -9.90 8.27
N ASN A 34 -10.88 -8.95 7.85
CA ASN A 34 -10.25 -8.95 6.53
C ASN A 34 -8.86 -8.31 6.56
N LEU A 35 -7.88 -9.08 7.04
CA LEU A 35 -6.47 -8.70 7.07
C LEU A 35 -5.85 -8.49 5.68
N LEU A 36 -6.55 -8.86 4.60
CA LEU A 36 -6.11 -8.63 3.22
C LEU A 36 -6.53 -7.25 2.68
N SER A 37 -7.27 -6.45 3.44
CA SER A 37 -7.67 -5.10 3.02
C SER A 37 -7.28 -4.06 4.05
N TRP A 38 -6.37 -3.18 3.66
CA TRP A 38 -5.88 -2.12 4.51
C TRP A 38 -6.31 -0.79 3.93
N GLN A 39 -6.70 0.15 4.78
CA GLN A 39 -6.98 1.51 4.39
C GLN A 39 -6.07 2.46 5.16
N GLY A 40 -5.77 3.60 4.57
CA GLY A 40 -5.05 4.64 5.28
C GLY A 40 -5.08 5.96 4.54
N LEU A 41 -4.40 6.94 5.11
CA LEU A 41 -4.35 8.30 4.63
C LEU A 41 -2.90 8.65 4.27
N ILE A 42 -2.65 8.97 3.01
CA ILE A 42 -1.37 9.54 2.58
C ILE A 42 -1.40 11.05 2.76
N VAL A 43 -0.43 11.60 3.49
CA VAL A 43 -0.20 13.04 3.66
C VAL A 43 1.20 13.33 3.11
N PRO A 44 1.33 13.73 1.83
CA PRO A 44 2.60 14.12 1.26
C PRO A 44 3.11 15.40 1.93
N ASP A 45 4.43 15.53 2.08
CA ASP A 45 5.05 16.78 2.57
C ASP A 45 5.55 17.68 1.42
N ASN A 46 5.54 17.16 0.18
CA ASN A 46 6.10 17.82 -0.99
C ASN A 46 5.01 18.45 -1.89
N PRO A 47 5.19 19.71 -2.34
CA PRO A 47 4.33 20.31 -3.35
C PRO A 47 4.35 19.48 -4.65
N PRO A 48 3.24 19.41 -5.40
CA PRO A 48 1.98 20.16 -5.25
C PRO A 48 0.95 19.51 -4.30
N TYR A 49 1.29 18.40 -3.63
CA TYR A 49 0.35 17.61 -2.83
C TYR A 49 0.50 17.82 -1.31
N ASP A 50 1.42 18.69 -0.89
CA ASP A 50 1.79 19.04 0.50
C ASP A 50 0.62 19.59 1.34
N LYS A 51 -0.44 20.07 0.69
CA LYS A 51 -1.63 20.62 1.34
C LYS A 51 -2.79 19.62 1.40
N GLY A 52 -2.61 18.42 0.88
CA GLY A 52 -3.65 17.42 0.71
C GLY A 52 -3.49 16.20 1.61
N ALA A 53 -4.58 15.47 1.76
CA ALA A 53 -4.57 14.15 2.35
C ALA A 53 -5.38 13.19 1.47
N PHE A 54 -4.80 12.05 1.12
CA PHE A 54 -5.33 11.14 0.12
C PHE A 54 -5.63 9.80 0.77
N ARG A 55 -6.90 9.41 0.81
CA ARG A 55 -7.29 8.09 1.29
C ARG A 55 -6.88 7.05 0.25
N ILE A 56 -6.18 6.03 0.69
CA ILE A 56 -5.81 4.87 -0.12
C ILE A 56 -6.36 3.59 0.49
N GLU A 57 -6.52 2.60 -0.37
CA GLU A 57 -6.87 1.23 -0.04
C GLU A 57 -5.83 0.30 -0.68
N ILE A 58 -5.32 -0.63 0.11
CA ILE A 58 -4.38 -1.66 -0.28
C ILE A 58 -5.10 -2.99 -0.14
N ILE A 59 -5.20 -3.72 -1.24
CA ILE A 59 -5.83 -5.04 -1.30
C ILE A 59 -4.75 -6.06 -1.62
N PHE A 60 -4.48 -6.93 -0.67
CA PHE A 60 -3.57 -8.05 -0.81
C PHE A 60 -4.31 -9.22 -1.47
N PRO A 61 -3.79 -9.79 -2.56
CA PRO A 61 -4.36 -11.01 -3.12
C PRO A 61 -4.11 -12.20 -2.17
N THR A 62 -4.93 -13.24 -2.28
CA THR A 62 -4.75 -14.49 -1.53
C THR A 62 -3.41 -15.18 -1.80
N GLU A 63 -2.80 -14.88 -2.94
CA GLU A 63 -1.49 -15.41 -3.35
C GLU A 63 -0.34 -14.42 -3.05
N TYR A 64 -0.55 -13.41 -2.20
CA TYR A 64 0.56 -12.65 -1.62
C TYR A 64 1.49 -13.62 -0.86
N PRO A 65 2.83 -13.41 -0.81
CA PRO A 65 3.62 -12.39 -1.49
C PRO A 65 4.03 -12.79 -2.93
N PHE A 66 3.47 -13.84 -3.52
CA PHE A 66 3.78 -14.22 -4.92
C PHE A 66 3.13 -13.29 -5.94
N LYS A 67 1.99 -12.70 -5.60
CA LYS A 67 1.34 -11.63 -6.38
C LYS A 67 1.46 -10.29 -5.64
N PRO A 68 1.63 -9.17 -6.36
CA PRO A 68 1.70 -7.84 -5.76
C PRO A 68 0.35 -7.41 -5.17
N PRO A 69 0.35 -6.59 -4.12
CA PRO A 69 -0.85 -5.94 -3.63
C PRO A 69 -1.35 -4.89 -4.65
N LYS A 70 -2.66 -4.67 -4.65
CA LYS A 70 -3.30 -3.62 -5.46
C LYS A 70 -3.54 -2.40 -4.60
N ILE A 71 -2.98 -1.25 -5.01
CA ILE A 71 -3.15 0.02 -4.32
C ILE A 71 -4.10 0.90 -5.13
N THR A 72 -5.14 1.41 -4.48
CA THR A 72 -6.14 2.29 -5.09
C THR A 72 -6.35 3.53 -4.22
N PHE A 73 -6.21 4.70 -4.83
CA PHE A 73 -6.56 5.99 -4.26
C PHE A 73 -8.07 6.16 -4.29
N LYS A 74 -8.69 6.23 -3.11
CA LYS A 74 -10.11 6.57 -2.94
C LYS A 74 -10.35 8.07 -3.08
N THR A 75 -9.36 8.88 -2.68
CA THR A 75 -9.38 10.33 -2.93
C THR A 75 -8.88 10.61 -4.34
N LYS A 76 -9.64 11.38 -5.13
CA LYS A 76 -9.20 11.82 -6.46
C LYS A 76 -7.91 12.62 -6.36
N ILE A 77 -6.90 12.22 -7.11
CA ILE A 77 -5.60 12.86 -7.21
C ILE A 77 -5.21 12.93 -8.69
N TYR A 78 -4.60 14.04 -9.09
CA TYR A 78 -4.01 14.16 -10.41
C TYR A 78 -2.52 13.83 -10.29
N HIS A 79 -2.10 12.66 -10.74
CA HIS A 79 -0.70 12.21 -10.67
C HIS A 79 -0.37 11.34 -11.89
N PRO A 80 0.81 11.46 -12.53
CA PRO A 80 1.14 10.73 -13.75
C PRO A 80 1.08 9.20 -13.61
N ASN A 81 1.37 8.68 -12.40
CA ASN A 81 1.32 7.25 -12.10
C ASN A 81 -0.04 6.77 -11.53
N ILE A 82 -1.07 7.62 -11.51
CA ILE A 82 -2.39 7.28 -10.97
C ILE A 82 -3.44 7.54 -12.06
N ASP A 83 -4.24 6.52 -12.37
CA ASP A 83 -5.30 6.66 -13.36
C ASP A 83 -6.53 7.42 -12.82
N GLU A 84 -7.50 7.73 -13.69
CA GLU A 84 -8.74 8.43 -13.29
C GLU A 84 -9.60 7.64 -12.28
N LYS A 85 -9.37 6.32 -12.17
CA LYS A 85 -10.04 5.44 -11.21
C LYS A 85 -9.26 5.32 -9.89
N GLY A 86 -8.11 6.00 -9.76
CA GLY A 86 -7.25 5.98 -8.59
C GLY A 86 -6.28 4.80 -8.53
N GLN A 87 -6.17 3.98 -9.59
CA GLN A 87 -5.26 2.83 -9.62
C GLN A 87 -3.82 3.29 -9.79
N VAL A 88 -2.94 2.75 -8.95
CA VAL A 88 -1.51 3.07 -8.97
C VAL A 88 -0.79 2.16 -9.97
N CYS A 89 -0.13 2.76 -10.94
CA CYS A 89 0.71 2.08 -11.92
C CYS A 89 2.18 2.33 -11.62
N LEU A 90 2.72 1.59 -10.65
CA LEU A 90 4.14 1.64 -10.31
C LEU A 90 4.85 0.38 -10.79
N PRO A 91 6.05 0.51 -11.41
CA PRO A 91 6.81 -0.64 -11.86
C PRO A 91 7.09 -1.64 -10.75
N VAL A 92 7.30 -1.20 -9.51
CA VAL A 92 7.60 -2.07 -8.37
C VAL A 92 6.46 -3.01 -7.98
N ILE A 93 5.19 -2.62 -8.22
CA ILE A 93 4.01 -3.47 -8.01
C ILE A 93 3.49 -4.09 -9.31
N SER A 94 4.22 -3.95 -10.42
CA SER A 94 3.92 -4.65 -11.65
C SER A 94 4.22 -6.13 -11.47
N ALA A 95 3.33 -7.01 -11.95
CA ALA A 95 3.51 -8.45 -11.89
C ALA A 95 4.83 -8.93 -12.51
N GLU A 96 5.40 -8.18 -13.45
CA GLU A 96 6.67 -8.50 -14.12
C GLU A 96 7.91 -8.20 -13.26
N ASN A 97 7.82 -7.22 -12.36
CA ASN A 97 8.95 -6.75 -11.54
C ASN A 97 8.79 -7.04 -10.05
N TRP A 98 7.60 -7.49 -9.63
CA TRP A 98 7.31 -7.82 -8.25
C TRP A 98 8.17 -9.00 -7.80
N LYS A 99 8.90 -8.81 -6.70
CA LYS A 99 9.63 -9.87 -6.02
C LYS A 99 8.95 -10.12 -4.68
N PRO A 100 8.75 -11.38 -4.25
CA PRO A 100 8.16 -11.66 -2.95
C PRO A 100 8.92 -11.09 -1.74
N ALA A 101 10.18 -10.70 -1.94
CA ALA A 101 11.01 -10.02 -0.93
C ALA A 101 10.84 -8.48 -0.91
N THR A 102 10.06 -7.91 -1.82
CA THR A 102 9.78 -6.47 -1.88
C THR A 102 8.76 -6.13 -0.80
N LYS A 103 9.16 -5.32 0.19
CA LYS A 103 8.24 -4.83 1.22
C LYS A 103 7.43 -3.63 0.71
N THR A 104 6.18 -3.53 1.18
CA THR A 104 5.23 -2.50 0.73
C THR A 104 5.66 -1.08 1.13
N ASP A 105 6.45 -0.95 2.20
CA ASP A 105 6.80 0.31 2.86
C ASP A 105 7.89 1.13 2.14
N GLN A 106 8.95 0.49 1.64
CA GLN A 106 10.15 1.25 1.22
C GLN A 106 10.13 1.73 -0.23
N ASP A 107 9.73 0.88 -1.17
CA ASP A 107 9.96 1.16 -2.60
C ASP A 107 8.79 1.89 -3.26
N ILE A 108 7.57 1.55 -2.85
CA ILE A 108 6.36 2.16 -3.43
C ILE A 108 6.26 3.63 -3.00
N TRP A 109 6.63 3.96 -1.74
CA TRP A 109 6.48 5.31 -1.19
C TRP A 109 7.60 6.23 -1.68
N LYS A 110 8.81 5.70 -1.88
CA LYS A 110 9.88 6.43 -2.60
C LYS A 110 9.47 6.80 -4.02
N SER A 111 8.76 5.90 -4.71
CA SER A 111 8.33 6.12 -6.09
C SER A 111 7.13 7.07 -6.23
N LEU A 112 6.39 7.32 -5.14
CA LEU A 112 5.28 8.27 -5.07
C LEU A 112 5.70 9.65 -4.51
N SER A 113 6.93 9.76 -4.01
CA SER A 113 7.52 11.08 -3.76
C SER A 113 7.93 11.68 -5.10
N PRO A 114 7.58 12.95 -5.38
CA PRO A 114 8.23 13.71 -6.44
C PRO A 114 9.74 13.87 -6.16
#